data_AF-A0A843ED02-F1
#
_entry.id   AF-A0A843ED02-F1
#
_cell.length_a   1.000
_cell.length_b   1.000
_cell.length_c   1.000
_cell.angle_alpha   90.00
_cell.angle_beta   90.00
_cell.angle_gamma   90.00
#
_symmetry.space_group_name_H-M   'P 1'
#
loop_
_entity.id
_entity.type
_entity.pdbx_description
1 polymer ?
#
loop_
_entity_poly.entity_id
_entity_poly.type
_entity_poly.pdbx_seq_one_letter_code
_entity_poly.pdbx_strand_id
1 'polypeptide(L)'
;KLDEADVKPNNTFNTTSSTTTTTETKITCLNYSYYKKQVEDLKKTYETKEEKVLELLERKFPNGQMSYGRFRGEVDICRVNFFKEADAAENMINLSDEYSEKIANALKEKINTLQSIVGKMNDLQSELIISISNGDEGSDEEIDNLIKEMNELIDSVKDYD
;
A
#
# COMPACT_ATOMS: atom_id res chain seq x y z
N LYS A 1 -46.93 -69.64 -38.68
CA LYS A 1 -46.08 -69.47 -37.47
C LYS A 1 -46.72 -68.29 -36.73
N LEU A 2 -47.56 -68.52 -35.70
CA LEU A 2 -47.18 -68.91 -34.32
C LEU A 2 -46.12 -67.91 -33.82
N ASP A 3 -46.26 -67.13 -32.76
CA ASP A 3 -47.20 -67.13 -31.62
C ASP A 3 -47.13 -65.76 -30.92
N GLU A 4 -48.21 -65.41 -30.22
CA GLU A 4 -48.30 -64.91 -28.82
C GLU A 4 -47.22 -63.95 -28.27
N ALA A 5 -47.47 -62.99 -27.39
CA ALA A 5 -48.61 -62.47 -26.62
C ALA A 5 -48.04 -61.18 -25.98
N ASP A 6 -48.69 -60.01 -26.03
CA ASP A 6 -49.84 -59.56 -25.22
C ASP A 6 -49.43 -58.71 -24.00
N VAL A 7 -50.36 -57.82 -23.62
CA VAL A 7 -50.47 -57.01 -22.39
C VAL A 7 -49.97 -55.54 -22.42
N LYS A 8 -50.98 -54.65 -22.52
CA LYS A 8 -51.06 -53.19 -22.27
C LYS A 8 -51.23 -52.91 -20.74
N PRO A 9 -51.66 -51.73 -20.23
CA PRO A 9 -51.63 -50.31 -20.68
C PRO A 9 -51.18 -49.30 -19.58
N ASN A 10 -51.09 -48.02 -19.98
CA ASN A 10 -51.34 -46.77 -19.22
C ASN A 10 -50.95 -46.62 -17.74
N ASN A 11 -50.18 -45.55 -17.46
CA ASN A 11 -50.77 -44.47 -16.65
C ASN A 11 -50.19 -43.10 -16.99
N THR A 12 -51.11 -42.16 -17.27
CA THR A 12 -50.89 -40.75 -17.57
C THR A 12 -50.77 -39.95 -16.28
N PHE A 13 -49.78 -39.05 -16.17
CA PHE A 13 -49.94 -37.80 -15.43
C PHE A 13 -49.11 -36.70 -16.12
N ASN A 14 -49.81 -35.70 -16.67
CA ASN A 14 -49.25 -34.44 -17.14
C ASN A 14 -49.03 -33.51 -15.95
N THR A 15 -47.90 -32.79 -15.92
CA THR A 15 -47.86 -31.41 -15.38
C THR A 15 -46.81 -30.57 -16.11
N THR A 16 -47.28 -29.58 -16.84
CA THR A 16 -46.54 -28.43 -17.38
C THR A 16 -46.13 -27.50 -16.24
N SER A 17 -44.89 -26.98 -16.23
CA SER A 17 -44.57 -25.61 -15.79
C SER A 17 -43.12 -25.22 -16.10
N SER A 18 -42.99 -23.97 -16.51
CA SER A 18 -41.84 -23.25 -17.04
C SER A 18 -40.78 -22.86 -15.99
N THR A 19 -39.77 -22.13 -16.48
CA THR A 19 -38.85 -21.20 -15.77
C THR A 19 -37.75 -21.90 -14.95
N THR A 20 -36.48 -21.48 -14.95
CA THR A 20 -35.86 -20.18 -15.28
C THR A 20 -34.34 -20.40 -15.39
N THR A 21 -33.70 -19.56 -16.21
CA THR A 21 -32.32 -19.09 -16.13
C THR A 21 -31.66 -19.24 -14.75
N THR A 22 -30.45 -19.79 -14.68
CA THR A 22 -29.51 -19.50 -13.58
C THR A 22 -28.21 -19.01 -14.19
N THR A 23 -28.13 -17.69 -14.29
CA THR A 23 -26.91 -16.91 -14.19
C THR A 23 -26.09 -17.37 -12.97
N GLU A 24 -24.86 -17.83 -13.18
CA GLU A 24 -23.80 -17.63 -12.18
C GLU A 24 -22.82 -16.60 -12.74
N THR A 25 -23.29 -15.35 -12.72
CA THR A 25 -22.44 -14.20 -12.58
C THR A 25 -21.81 -14.26 -11.18
N LYS A 26 -20.65 -14.90 -11.00
CA LYS A 26 -19.81 -14.62 -9.83
C LYS A 26 -18.94 -13.39 -10.13
N ILE A 27 -19.59 -12.24 -10.27
CA ILE A 27 -18.93 -10.95 -10.06
C ILE A 27 -18.90 -10.75 -8.55
N THR A 28 -17.76 -11.08 -7.94
CA THR A 28 -17.42 -10.64 -6.58
C THR A 28 -15.98 -10.15 -6.56
N CYS A 29 -15.67 -9.19 -7.44
CA CYS A 29 -14.51 -8.34 -7.25
C CYS A 29 -15.00 -7.02 -6.65
N LEU A 30 -15.35 -7.03 -5.35
CA LEU A 30 -15.24 -5.82 -4.52
C LEU A 30 -13.73 -5.56 -4.38
N ASN A 31 -13.17 -5.05 -5.47
CA ASN A 31 -11.75 -5.00 -5.75
C ASN A 31 -11.05 -4.12 -4.72
N TYR A 32 -9.89 -4.52 -4.24
CA TYR A 32 -8.98 -3.67 -3.46
C TYR A 32 -8.42 -2.46 -4.26
N SER A 33 -9.03 -2.11 -5.40
CA SER A 33 -8.64 -1.03 -6.29
C SER A 33 -8.54 0.33 -5.60
N TYR A 34 -9.41 0.59 -4.61
CA TYR A 34 -9.32 1.79 -3.77
C TYR A 34 -8.01 1.85 -2.98
N TYR A 35 -7.60 0.74 -2.36
CA TYR A 35 -6.34 0.66 -1.62
C TYR A 35 -5.14 0.66 -2.57
N LYS A 36 -5.23 -0.03 -3.70
CA LYS A 36 -4.19 -0.02 -4.74
C LYS A 36 -3.87 1.39 -5.20
N LYS A 37 -4.90 2.16 -5.54
CA LYS A 37 -4.74 3.55 -5.96
C LYS A 37 -4.07 4.39 -4.87
N GLN A 38 -4.46 4.21 -3.60
CA GLN A 38 -3.82 4.93 -2.50
C GLN A 38 -2.33 4.58 -2.37
N VAL A 39 -1.95 3.31 -2.48
CA VAL A 39 -0.54 2.90 -2.45
C VAL A 39 0.22 3.51 -3.63
N GLU A 40 -0.33 3.48 -4.84
CA GLU A 40 0.28 4.08 -6.03
C GLU A 40 0.44 5.61 -5.90
N ASP A 41 -0.57 6.31 -5.37
CA ASP A 41 -0.54 7.75 -5.14
C ASP A 41 0.50 8.11 -4.06
N LEU A 42 0.62 7.29 -3.00
CA LEU A 42 1.64 7.45 -1.96
C LEU A 42 3.05 7.22 -2.49
N LYS A 43 3.27 6.21 -3.35
CA LYS A 43 4.57 5.96 -4.00
C LYS A 43 5.06 7.19 -4.77
N LYS A 44 4.19 7.75 -5.63
CA LYS A 44 4.51 8.98 -6.39
C LYS A 44 4.80 10.17 -5.49
N THR A 45 3.98 10.32 -4.44
CA THR A 45 4.14 11.42 -3.48
C THR A 45 5.47 11.31 -2.73
N TYR A 46 5.81 10.10 -2.29
CA TYR A 46 7.08 9.82 -1.61
C TYR A 46 8.27 10.13 -2.51
N GLU A 47 8.29 9.60 -3.75
CA GLU A 47 9.39 9.82 -4.70
C GLU A 47 9.62 11.31 -4.98
N THR A 48 8.54 12.07 -5.19
CA THR A 48 8.62 13.52 -5.42
C THR A 48 9.21 14.25 -4.21
N LYS A 49 8.84 13.84 -3.00
CA LYS A 49 9.33 14.46 -1.76
C LYS A 49 10.78 14.06 -1.48
N GLU A 50 11.13 12.80 -1.71
CA GLU A 50 12.49 12.32 -1.57
C GLU A 50 13.44 13.08 -2.49
N GLU A 51 13.13 13.14 -3.78
CA GLU A 51 13.91 13.93 -4.74
C GLU A 51 14.14 15.36 -4.22
N LYS A 52 13.09 15.98 -3.69
CA LYS A 52 13.19 17.34 -3.15
C LYS A 52 14.06 17.43 -1.89
N VAL A 53 13.95 16.49 -0.97
CA VAL A 53 14.78 16.42 0.24
C VAL A 53 16.25 16.23 -0.14
N LEU A 54 16.56 15.37 -1.11
CA LEU A 54 17.92 15.16 -1.57
C LEU A 54 18.54 16.42 -2.17
N GLU A 55 17.80 17.13 -3.03
CA GLU A 55 18.25 18.43 -3.54
C GLU A 55 18.52 19.44 -2.42
N LEU A 56 17.67 19.48 -1.38
CA LEU A 56 17.83 20.40 -0.25
C LEU A 56 19.02 20.02 0.64
N LEU A 57 19.23 18.72 0.89
CA LEU A 57 20.40 18.23 1.63
C LEU A 57 21.71 18.60 0.92
N GLU A 58 21.78 18.42 -0.39
CA GLU A 58 22.96 18.81 -1.17
C GLU A 58 23.23 20.32 -1.11
N ARG A 59 22.17 21.12 -1.10
CA ARG A 59 22.27 22.59 -0.97
C ARG A 59 22.68 23.03 0.43
N LYS A 60 22.16 22.39 1.48
CA LYS A 60 22.46 22.73 2.88
C LYS A 60 23.88 22.32 3.26
N PHE A 61 24.35 21.19 2.75
CA PHE A 61 25.64 20.59 3.10
C PHE A 61 26.54 20.41 1.87
N PRO A 62 27.03 21.50 1.24
CA PRO A 62 27.86 21.41 0.05
C PRO A 62 29.19 20.70 0.35
N ASN A 63 29.49 19.66 -0.44
CA ASN A 63 30.75 18.88 -0.52
C ASN A 63 31.32 18.32 0.80
N GLY A 64 31.06 17.03 1.05
CA GLY A 64 31.91 16.20 1.91
C GLY A 64 31.76 16.43 3.41
N GLN A 65 30.76 17.20 3.85
CA GLN A 65 30.43 17.31 5.26
C GLN A 65 29.84 16.00 5.77
N MET A 66 30.34 15.54 6.93
CA MET A 66 29.91 14.29 7.55
C MET A 66 28.39 14.23 7.78
N SER A 67 27.78 15.39 8.05
CA SER A 67 26.33 15.55 8.20
C SER A 67 25.54 15.19 6.94
N TYR A 68 26.02 15.53 5.74
CA TYR A 68 25.36 15.13 4.49
C TYR A 68 25.28 13.60 4.39
N GLY A 69 26.40 12.91 4.60
CA GLY A 69 26.45 11.45 4.50
C GLY A 69 25.54 10.76 5.51
N ARG A 70 25.49 11.28 6.74
CA ARG A 70 24.57 10.81 7.78
C ARG A 70 23.12 10.99 7.34
N PHE A 71 22.69 12.22 7.06
CA PHE A 71 21.30 12.51 6.68
C PHE A 71 20.86 11.79 5.41
N ARG A 72 21.75 11.70 4.42
CA ARG A 72 21.48 10.95 3.19
C ARG A 72 21.22 9.48 3.46
N GLY A 73 22.04 8.86 4.31
CA GLY A 73 21.89 7.46 4.70
C GLY A 73 20.56 7.18 5.39
N GLU A 74 20.08 8.12 6.20
CA GLU A 74 18.78 7.99 6.87
C GLU A 74 17.61 8.13 5.89
N VAL A 75 17.71 9.02 4.91
CA VAL A 75 16.74 9.10 3.80
C VAL A 75 16.74 7.79 2.98
N ASP A 76 17.90 7.20 2.72
CA ASP A 76 18.00 5.90 2.03
C ASP A 76 17.33 4.77 2.82
N ILE A 77 17.53 4.72 4.14
CA ILE A 77 16.86 3.77 5.03
C ILE A 77 15.35 3.99 4.95
N CYS A 78 14.89 5.23 5.00
CA CYS A 78 13.48 5.57 4.84
C CYS A 78 12.91 5.05 3.52
N ARG A 79 13.62 5.23 2.40
CA ARG A 79 13.20 4.75 1.08
C ARG A 79 13.01 3.25 1.08
N VAL A 80 14.01 2.49 1.55
CA VAL A 80 13.96 1.03 1.59
C VAL A 80 12.73 0.54 2.36
N ASN A 81 12.46 1.13 3.53
CA ASN A 81 11.34 0.71 4.36
C ASN A 81 9.99 1.13 3.78
N PHE A 82 9.89 2.33 3.23
CA PHE A 82 8.68 2.77 2.55
C PHE A 82 8.29 1.81 1.41
N PHE A 83 9.24 1.45 0.55
CA PHE A 83 8.96 0.54 -0.56
C PHE A 83 8.75 -0.91 -0.10
N LYS A 84 9.40 -1.39 0.97
CA LYS A 84 9.08 -2.69 1.58
C LYS A 84 7.61 -2.75 1.99
N GLU A 85 7.11 -1.72 2.67
CA GLU A 85 5.72 -1.64 3.13
C GLU A 85 4.72 -1.48 1.98
N ALA A 86 5.06 -0.69 0.96
CA ALA A 86 4.25 -0.53 -0.23
C ALA A 86 4.13 -1.84 -1.01
N ASP A 87 5.24 -2.58 -1.18
CA ASP A 87 5.26 -3.87 -1.85
C ASP A 87 4.48 -4.92 -1.04
N ALA A 88 4.56 -4.89 0.30
CA ALA A 88 3.74 -5.75 1.15
C ALA A 88 2.23 -5.48 0.95
N ALA A 89 1.82 -4.21 0.88
CA ALA A 89 0.43 -3.85 0.59
C ALA A 89 0.01 -4.28 -0.82
N GLU A 90 0.84 -4.09 -1.83
CA GLU A 90 0.57 -4.55 -3.20
C GLU A 90 0.45 -6.08 -3.26
N ASN A 91 1.31 -6.81 -2.55
CA ASN A 91 1.24 -8.27 -2.45
C ASN A 91 -0.06 -8.74 -1.79
N MET A 92 -0.49 -8.09 -0.70
CA MET A 92 -1.80 -8.38 -0.09
C MET A 92 -2.94 -8.19 -1.10
N ILE A 93 -2.89 -7.13 -1.91
CA ILE A 93 -3.91 -6.85 -2.94
C ILE A 93 -3.88 -7.90 -4.05
N ASN A 94 -2.69 -8.24 -4.55
CA ASN A 94 -2.51 -9.10 -5.72
C ASN A 94 -2.75 -10.58 -5.42
N LEU A 95 -2.54 -11.02 -4.17
CA LEU A 95 -2.68 -12.41 -3.74
C LEU A 95 -4.05 -12.70 -3.10
N SER A 96 -4.91 -11.70 -2.95
CA SER A 96 -6.25 -11.90 -2.38
C SER A 96 -7.28 -12.22 -3.47
N ASP A 97 -7.77 -13.45 -3.46
CA ASP A 97 -8.78 -13.93 -4.43
C ASP A 97 -10.15 -13.28 -4.25
N GLU A 98 -10.51 -12.93 -3.01
CA GLU A 98 -11.78 -12.30 -2.64
C GLU A 98 -11.58 -11.25 -1.55
N TYR A 99 -12.52 -10.31 -1.46
CA TYR A 99 -12.50 -9.31 -0.40
C TYR A 99 -12.71 -9.95 0.97
N SER A 100 -11.80 -9.67 1.89
CA SER A 100 -11.88 -9.94 3.32
C SER A 100 -11.69 -8.65 4.11
N GLU A 101 -12.51 -8.47 5.14
CA GLU A 101 -12.38 -7.36 6.10
C GLU A 101 -11.03 -7.41 6.84
N LYS A 102 -10.51 -8.60 7.12
CA LYS A 102 -9.20 -8.78 7.76
C LYS A 102 -8.08 -8.17 6.90
N ILE A 103 -8.07 -8.51 5.60
CA ILE A 103 -7.09 -7.98 4.65
C ILE A 103 -7.30 -6.48 4.44
N ALA A 104 -8.55 -6.02 4.37
CA ALA A 104 -8.85 -4.59 4.26
C ALA A 104 -8.32 -3.78 5.46
N ASN A 105 -8.43 -4.32 6.68
CA ASN A 105 -7.91 -3.66 7.87
C ASN A 105 -6.38 -3.66 7.90
N ALA A 106 -5.73 -4.77 7.53
CA ALA A 106 -4.28 -4.81 7.38
C ALA A 106 -3.79 -3.81 6.31
N LEU A 107 -4.50 -3.68 5.18
CA LEU A 107 -4.19 -2.68 4.15
C LEU A 107 -4.33 -1.25 4.67
N LYS A 108 -5.34 -0.95 5.48
CA LYS A 108 -5.48 0.38 6.11
C LYS A 108 -4.30 0.67 7.03
N GLU A 109 -3.88 -0.29 7.84
CA GLU A 109 -2.72 -0.13 8.73
C GLU A 109 -1.46 0.17 7.92
N LYS A 110 -1.20 -0.61 6.86
CA LYS A 110 -0.07 -0.37 5.95
C LYS A 110 -0.14 1.00 5.28
N ILE A 111 -1.32 1.41 4.80
CA ILE A 111 -1.51 2.74 4.21
C ILE A 111 -1.28 3.86 5.23
N ASN A 112 -1.74 3.70 6.47
CA ASN A 112 -1.50 4.67 7.53
C ASN A 112 0.00 4.81 7.83
N THR A 113 0.73 3.69 7.85
CA THR A 113 2.20 3.69 7.98
C THR A 113 2.86 4.45 6.82
N LEU A 114 2.50 4.14 5.58
CA LEU A 114 3.02 4.84 4.39
C LEU A 114 2.73 6.34 4.43
N GLN A 115 1.51 6.73 4.84
CA GLN A 115 1.13 8.13 5.03
C GLN A 115 1.98 8.81 6.11
N SER A 116 2.24 8.13 7.22
CA SER A 116 3.07 8.65 8.31
C SER A 116 4.51 8.90 7.84
N ILE A 117 5.08 7.97 7.09
CA ILE A 117 6.41 8.12 6.48
C ILE A 117 6.45 9.31 5.51
N VAL A 118 5.45 9.45 4.63
CA VAL A 118 5.31 10.60 3.73
C VAL A 118 5.18 11.92 4.51
N GLY A 119 4.45 11.90 5.63
CA GLY A 119 4.33 13.04 6.54
C GLY A 119 5.69 13.47 7.08
N LYS A 120 6.48 12.53 7.59
CA LYS A 120 7.83 12.84 8.09
C LYS A 120 8.79 13.36 7.01
N MET A 121 8.70 12.84 5.77
CA MET A 121 9.44 13.40 4.64
C MET A 121 9.04 14.85 4.34
N ASN A 122 7.77 15.19 4.51
CA ASN A 122 7.29 16.56 4.36
C ASN A 122 7.82 17.49 5.47
N ASP A 123 7.85 16.99 6.71
CA ASP A 123 8.41 17.73 7.84
C ASP A 123 9.91 18.00 7.59
N LEU A 124 10.65 16.98 7.09
CA LEU A 124 12.08 17.10 6.82
C LEU A 124 12.36 18.09 5.71
N GLN A 125 11.55 18.04 4.65
CA GLN A 125 11.60 19.03 3.59
C GLN A 125 11.38 20.45 4.13
N SER A 126 10.42 20.63 5.05
CA SER A 126 10.07 21.94 5.63
C SER A 126 11.21 22.47 6.49
N GLU A 127 11.76 21.63 7.37
CA GLU A 127 12.89 22.02 8.21
C GLU A 127 14.15 22.33 7.40
N LEU A 128 14.43 21.55 6.35
CA LEU A 128 15.53 21.86 5.44
C LEU A 128 15.34 23.21 4.74
N ILE A 129 14.12 23.56 4.33
CA ILE A 129 13.83 24.88 3.73
C ILE A 129 14.06 26.00 4.76
N ILE A 130 13.58 25.82 5.99
CA ILE A 130 13.74 26.79 7.08
C ILE A 130 15.23 26.97 7.41
N SER A 131 15.98 25.88 7.57
CA SER A 131 17.42 25.89 7.88
C SER A 131 18.24 26.66 6.83
N ILE A 132 17.96 26.42 5.54
CA ILE A 132 18.64 27.08 4.42
C ILE A 132 18.31 28.57 4.39
N SER A 133 17.07 28.93 4.74
CA SER A 133 16.59 30.32 4.68
C SER A 133 17.09 31.17 5.84
N ASN A 134 17.21 30.58 7.04
CA ASN A 134 17.56 31.29 8.26
C ASN A 134 19.06 31.23 8.59
N GLY A 135 19.82 30.29 7.98
CA GLY A 135 21.25 30.14 8.22
C GLY A 135 21.61 29.73 9.66
N ASP A 136 20.65 29.13 10.37
CA ASP A 136 20.71 28.93 11.82
C ASP A 136 21.20 27.53 12.20
N GLU A 137 22.19 27.43 13.08
CA GLU A 137 22.78 26.15 13.54
C GLU A 137 21.79 25.35 14.39
N GLY A 138 20.81 26.00 15.05
CA GLY A 138 19.78 25.32 15.84
C GLY A 138 18.86 24.40 15.02
N SER A 139 18.75 24.64 13.72
CA SER A 139 17.93 23.81 12.82
C SER A 139 18.54 22.44 12.52
N ASP A 140 19.85 22.27 12.71
CA ASP A 140 20.50 20.98 12.48
C ASP A 140 20.10 19.96 13.57
N GLU A 141 19.84 20.40 14.80
CA GLU A 141 19.32 19.55 15.89
C GLU A 141 17.86 19.13 15.64
N GLU A 142 17.04 20.03 15.08
CA GLU A 142 15.65 19.75 14.69
C GLU A 142 15.60 18.73 13.54
N ILE A 143 16.48 18.87 12.53
CA ILE A 143 16.64 17.90 11.45
C ILE A 143 17.09 16.53 12.00
N ASP A 144 18.05 16.50 12.92
CA ASP A 144 18.53 15.28 13.57
C ASP A 144 17.41 14.56 14.34
N ASN A 145 16.62 15.31 15.13
CA ASN A 145 15.50 14.77 15.88
C ASN A 145 14.43 14.18 14.96
N LEU A 146 14.08 14.89 13.89
CA LEU A 146 13.08 14.42 12.95
C LEU A 146 13.49 13.13 12.25
N ILE A 147 14.77 13.04 11.86
CA ILE A 147 15.33 11.85 11.26
C ILE A 147 15.35 10.68 12.24
N LYS A 148 15.59 10.94 13.52
CA LYS A 148 15.46 9.91 14.55
C LYS A 148 14.02 9.43 14.71
N GLU A 149 13.05 10.34 14.70
CA GLU A 149 11.62 9.97 14.74
C GLU A 149 11.20 9.16 13.51
N MET A 150 11.75 9.47 12.33
CA MET A 150 11.56 8.67 11.12
C MET A 150 12.07 7.23 11.33
N ASN A 151 13.24 7.08 11.92
CA ASN A 151 13.80 5.77 12.23
C ASN A 151 13.00 5.00 13.27
N GLU A 152 12.54 5.65 14.33
CA GLU A 152 11.71 5.02 15.35
C GLU A 152 10.36 4.55 14.75
N LEU A 153 9.76 5.36 13.89
CA LEU A 153 8.56 4.96 13.15
C LEU A 153 8.84 3.74 12.26
N ILE A 154 9.95 3.76 11.52
CA ILE A 154 10.38 2.65 10.67
C ILE A 154 10.62 1.38 11.48
N ASP A 155 11.29 1.49 12.63
CA ASP A 155 11.60 0.35 13.49
C ASP A 155 10.34 -0.22 14.13
N SER A 156 9.36 0.62 14.50
CA SER A 156 8.07 0.15 15.01
C SER A 156 7.27 -0.70 14.01
N VAL A 157 7.58 -0.57 12.72
CA VAL A 157 6.95 -1.34 11.64
C VAL A 157 7.66 -2.67 11.40
N LYS A 158 8.96 -2.77 11.73
CA LYS A 158 9.74 -4.01 11.61
C LYS A 158 9.30 -5.11 12.58
N ASP A 159 8.62 -4.75 13.67
CA ASP A 159 8.13 -5.68 14.69
C ASP A 159 6.81 -6.39 14.32
N TYR A 160 6.28 -6.18 13.11
CA TYR A 160 5.04 -6.82 12.63
C TYR A 160 5.26 -8.03 11.70
N ASP A 161 6.48 -8.57 11.62
CA ASP A 161 6.80 -9.83 10.92
C ASP A 161 6.65 -11.07 11.85
#